data_AF-A0A673VQH5-F1
#
_entry.id   AF-A0A673VQH5-F1
#
_cell.length_a   1.000
_cell.length_b   1.000
_cell.length_c   1.000
_cell.angle_alpha   90.00
_cell.angle_beta   90.00
_cell.angle_gamma   90.00
#
_symmetry.space_group_name_H-M   'P 1'
#
loop_
_entity.id
_entity.type
_entity.pdbx_description
1 polymer ?
#
loop_
_entity_poly.entity_id
_entity_poly.type
_entity_poly.pdbx_seq_one_letter_code
_entity_poly.pdbx_strand_id
1 'polypeptide(L)'
;MCCSEGLSPVYTETFSPWTKRAASVRTFLTIPVMCGSHSSQIPPTMSGKSFLAVTRVTHLWKIPSASVVASCCLPSASPMRFTLLSPTTSFQRRMSTVQCRALVCLQSLVSLLDVDHLGGAAALQTLAQHLSQLLFSQPDFAKHVDFLEAISSALRALLQTMASKNISQCMTPDQLLTLCTAGIHSSNTGVRVNVVSILGITGSVLAKEDGTLETLKTIGCFLLEVATKDPSLVVAGEALDALFDVFADGKEAERASVQIKLLSALKEFQPVFKTKIRKEGRGKYSPDQLCVLDNVKMNLRRFVAYQETVEKRLTT
;
A
#
# COMPACT_ATOMS: atom_id res chain seq x y z
N MET A 1 -9.86 32.03 -48.77
CA MET A 1 -8.48 31.55 -49.02
C MET A 1 -7.53 32.49 -48.30
N CYS A 2 -6.51 32.13 -47.54
CA CYS A 2 -6.13 30.96 -46.76
C CYS A 2 -4.90 31.41 -45.93
N CYS A 3 -4.73 30.79 -44.76
CA CYS A 3 -3.48 30.58 -44.02
C CYS A 3 -2.84 31.69 -43.15
N SER A 4 -3.10 31.49 -41.85
CA SER A 4 -2.23 31.60 -40.67
C SER A 4 -0.79 31.09 -40.81
N GLU A 5 0.12 31.65 -40.00
CA GLU A 5 1.31 31.03 -39.36
C GLU A 5 1.97 32.11 -38.47
N GLY A 6 2.46 31.92 -37.24
CA GLY A 6 2.51 30.78 -36.34
C GLY A 6 2.91 31.30 -34.95
N LEU A 7 2.10 31.01 -33.93
CA LEU A 7 2.47 31.17 -32.52
C LEU A 7 2.85 29.79 -32.00
N SER A 8 4.12 29.63 -31.63
CA SER A 8 4.67 28.43 -31.01
C SER A 8 3.91 28.10 -29.71
N PRO A 9 3.50 26.84 -29.47
CA PRO A 9 2.96 26.46 -28.19
C PRO A 9 4.11 26.29 -27.19
N VAL A 10 3.98 27.00 -26.07
CA VAL A 10 4.74 26.80 -24.84
C VAL A 10 4.61 25.34 -24.42
N TYR A 11 5.74 24.64 -24.32
CA TYR A 11 5.84 23.29 -23.80
C TYR A 11 5.14 23.19 -22.45
N THR A 12 4.07 22.39 -22.39
CA THR A 12 3.46 21.94 -21.14
C THR A 12 4.43 20.98 -20.44
N GLU A 13 4.96 21.39 -19.29
CA GLU A 13 5.66 20.50 -18.37
C GLU A 13 4.76 19.32 -18.00
N THR A 14 5.21 18.13 -18.39
CA THR A 14 4.62 16.84 -18.07
C THR A 14 4.55 16.62 -16.56
N PHE A 15 3.36 16.27 -16.08
CA PHE A 15 3.11 15.76 -14.73
C PHE A 15 4.02 14.55 -14.44
N SER A 16 5.08 14.73 -13.64
CA SER A 16 5.73 13.59 -12.97
C SER A 16 5.97 13.91 -11.48
N PRO A 17 4.98 13.63 -10.61
CA PRO A 17 5.15 13.76 -9.15
C PRO A 17 6.10 12.69 -8.54
N TRP A 18 6.46 11.67 -9.34
CA TRP A 18 7.13 10.45 -8.90
C TRP A 18 8.57 10.64 -8.41
N THR A 19 9.29 11.68 -8.84
CA THR A 19 10.71 11.85 -8.51
C THR A 19 10.95 12.35 -7.09
N LYS A 20 9.96 12.99 -6.43
CA LYS A 20 10.15 13.54 -5.07
C LYS A 20 9.84 12.54 -3.94
N ARG A 21 8.97 11.55 -4.18
CA ARG A 21 8.56 10.59 -3.13
C ARG A 21 9.65 9.54 -2.84
N ALA A 22 10.45 9.16 -3.85
CA ALA A 22 11.62 8.28 -3.68
C ALA A 22 12.75 8.91 -2.84
N ALA A 23 12.88 10.25 -2.86
CA ALA A 23 13.87 10.97 -2.06
C ALA A 23 13.46 11.08 -0.58
N SER A 24 12.17 11.21 -0.28
CA SER A 24 11.69 11.36 1.11
C SER A 24 11.83 10.06 1.92
N VAL A 25 11.66 8.90 1.30
CA VAL A 25 11.85 7.59 1.95
C VAL A 25 13.33 7.28 2.21
N ARG A 26 14.25 7.82 1.39
CA ARG A 26 15.71 7.67 1.60
C ARG A 26 16.26 8.45 2.79
N THR A 27 15.54 9.45 3.30
CA THR A 27 16.11 10.41 4.26
C THR A 27 16.11 9.91 5.71
N PHE A 28 15.42 8.80 6.05
CA PHE A 28 15.13 8.46 7.45
C PHE A 28 15.50 7.06 7.96
N LEU A 29 16.37 6.32 7.25
CA LEU A 29 17.05 5.15 7.84
C LEU A 29 18.56 5.35 7.87
N THR A 30 19.01 6.39 8.58
CA THR A 30 20.38 6.44 9.11
C THR A 30 20.46 5.52 10.32
N ILE A 31 20.69 4.23 10.07
CA ILE A 31 21.34 3.37 11.07
C ILE A 31 22.81 3.83 11.10
N PRO A 32 23.41 4.10 12.27
CA PRO A 32 24.84 4.40 12.32
C PRO A 32 25.62 3.14 11.91
N VAL A 33 26.01 3.08 10.64
CA VAL A 33 27.01 2.13 10.18
C VAL A 33 28.35 2.64 10.69
N MET A 34 28.83 2.03 11.76
CA MET A 34 30.22 2.18 12.21
C MET A 34 31.13 1.84 11.03
N CYS A 35 31.81 2.86 10.51
CA CYS A 35 32.72 2.75 9.39
C CYS A 35 34.01 2.07 9.87
N GLY A 36 34.07 0.75 9.72
CA GLY A 36 35.29 -0.03 9.77
C GLY A 36 35.82 -0.21 8.35
N SER A 37 36.82 0.58 7.99
CA SER A 37 37.55 0.49 6.74
C SER A 37 38.34 -0.82 6.67
N HIS A 38 37.92 -1.75 5.81
CA HIS A 38 38.84 -2.67 5.12
C HIS A 38 38.19 -3.18 3.83
N SER A 39 38.85 -2.84 2.72
CA SER A 39 38.59 -3.36 1.38
C SER A 39 38.72 -4.89 1.36
N SER A 40 37.65 -5.60 0.99
CA SER A 40 37.74 -6.97 0.48
C SER A 40 36.55 -7.26 -0.42
N GLN A 41 36.88 -7.73 -1.62
CA GLN A 41 35.97 -8.07 -2.71
C GLN A 41 34.91 -9.09 -2.26
N ILE A 42 33.65 -8.84 -2.58
CA ILE A 42 32.53 -9.76 -2.33
C ILE A 42 32.35 -10.65 -3.57
N PRO A 43 32.28 -12.00 -3.45
CA PRO A 43 32.10 -12.89 -4.58
C PRO A 43 30.64 -12.89 -5.11
N PRO A 44 30.43 -13.23 -6.41
CA PRO A 44 29.14 -13.11 -7.08
C PRO A 44 28.24 -14.34 -6.82
N THR A 45 27.81 -14.55 -5.58
CA THR A 45 26.85 -15.64 -5.24
C THR A 45 25.78 -15.24 -4.21
N MET A 46 25.57 -13.93 -3.98
CA MET A 46 24.66 -13.42 -2.94
C MET A 46 23.19 -13.24 -3.35
N SER A 47 22.77 -13.48 -4.61
CA SER A 47 21.38 -13.19 -5.01
C SER A 47 20.35 -14.24 -4.54
N GLY A 48 20.76 -15.50 -4.29
CA GLY A 48 19.83 -16.58 -3.91
C GLY A 48 19.46 -16.65 -2.42
N LYS A 49 20.29 -16.11 -1.52
CA LYS A 49 20.09 -16.25 -0.07
C LYS A 49 19.01 -15.31 0.48
N SER A 50 18.88 -14.12 -0.10
CA SER A 50 17.84 -13.13 0.25
C SER A 50 16.44 -13.63 -0.10
N PHE A 51 16.28 -14.24 -1.27
CA PHE A 51 15.03 -14.89 -1.68
C PHE A 51 14.67 -16.05 -0.75
N LEU A 52 15.61 -16.93 -0.42
CA LEU A 52 15.40 -18.01 0.57
C LEU A 52 15.02 -17.48 1.96
N ALA A 53 15.55 -16.34 2.40
CA ALA A 53 15.17 -15.73 3.68
C ALA A 53 13.72 -15.20 3.65
N VAL A 54 13.33 -14.54 2.56
CA VAL A 54 11.95 -14.02 2.35
C VAL A 54 10.93 -15.15 2.26
N THR A 55 11.24 -16.22 1.51
CA THR A 55 10.35 -17.41 1.42
C THR A 55 10.37 -18.22 2.71
N ARG A 56 11.46 -18.21 3.50
CA ARG A 56 11.50 -18.84 4.83
C ARG A 56 10.60 -18.12 5.84
N VAL A 57 10.45 -16.80 5.75
CA VAL A 57 9.48 -16.05 6.58
C VAL A 57 8.04 -16.51 6.28
N THR A 58 7.70 -16.78 5.02
CA THR A 58 6.38 -17.32 4.66
C THR A 58 6.25 -18.81 4.99
N HIS A 59 7.34 -19.60 4.97
CA HIS A 59 7.32 -21.02 5.39
C HIS A 59 7.28 -21.23 6.89
N LEU A 60 7.76 -20.30 7.71
CA LEU A 60 7.59 -20.30 9.18
C LEU A 60 6.10 -20.26 9.59
N TRP A 61 5.21 -19.89 8.67
CA TRP A 61 3.76 -19.90 8.85
C TRP A 61 3.13 -21.30 8.73
N LYS A 62 3.75 -22.25 8.01
CA LYS A 62 3.26 -23.64 7.88
C LYS A 62 3.49 -24.50 9.14
N ILE A 63 3.80 -23.87 10.27
CA ILE A 63 3.71 -24.51 11.60
C ILE A 63 2.37 -24.09 12.20
N PRO A 64 1.22 -24.70 11.82
CA PRO A 64 0.05 -24.57 12.65
C PRO A 64 0.35 -25.24 13.99
N SER A 65 -0.24 -24.68 15.03
CA SER A 65 -0.24 -25.10 16.44
C SER A 65 -0.61 -26.57 16.73
N ALA A 66 -0.71 -27.43 15.72
CA ALA A 66 -1.01 -28.85 15.83
C ALA A 66 0.25 -29.74 15.94
N SER A 67 1.38 -29.38 15.32
CA SER A 67 2.55 -30.27 15.27
C SER A 67 3.51 -30.16 16.46
N VAL A 68 3.49 -29.05 17.21
CA VAL A 68 4.37 -28.89 18.39
C VAL A 68 3.86 -29.69 19.61
N VAL A 69 2.59 -30.11 19.62
CA VAL A 69 2.05 -30.97 20.68
C VAL A 69 2.42 -32.45 20.45
N ALA A 70 2.62 -32.87 19.20
CA ALA A 70 2.91 -34.27 18.87
C ALA A 70 4.40 -34.66 19.01
N SER A 71 5.33 -33.69 18.99
CA SER A 71 6.77 -33.96 19.09
C SER A 71 7.34 -33.89 20.51
N CYS A 72 6.51 -33.61 21.52
CA CYS A 72 6.88 -33.71 22.93
C CYS A 72 6.48 -35.06 23.55
N CYS A 73 6.65 -36.16 22.83
CA CYS A 73 6.71 -37.48 23.46
C CYS A 73 8.13 -37.71 23.97
N LEU A 74 8.42 -37.25 25.19
CA LEU A 74 9.57 -37.74 25.96
C LEU A 74 9.13 -38.89 26.88
N PRO A 75 10.07 -39.77 27.29
CA PRO A 75 9.81 -41.15 27.66
C PRO A 75 9.07 -41.30 29.00
N SER A 76 8.51 -42.49 29.17
CA SER A 76 7.73 -43.00 30.29
C SER A 76 8.12 -42.55 31.72
N ALA A 77 7.05 -42.41 32.53
CA ALA A 77 6.95 -42.64 33.98
C ALA A 77 7.29 -41.50 34.96
N SER A 78 6.28 -40.70 35.32
CA SER A 78 5.71 -40.55 36.70
C SER A 78 4.83 -39.28 36.80
N PRO A 79 3.75 -39.27 37.61
CA PRO A 79 2.75 -38.20 37.59
C PRO A 79 3.11 -37.10 38.59
N MET A 80 3.92 -36.11 38.18
CA MET A 80 3.98 -34.84 38.90
C MET A 80 2.95 -33.87 38.32
N ARG A 81 1.91 -33.61 39.13
CA ARG A 81 0.92 -32.53 38.95
C ARG A 81 1.66 -31.19 38.78
N PHE A 82 1.79 -30.73 37.54
CA PHE A 82 1.99 -29.31 37.25
C PHE A 82 0.64 -28.67 37.01
N THR A 83 0.41 -27.62 37.80
CA THR A 83 -0.78 -26.79 37.83
C THR A 83 -1.08 -26.17 36.45
N LEU A 84 -2.33 -26.33 36.01
CA LEU A 84 -2.94 -25.70 34.84
C LEU A 84 -2.95 -24.17 34.99
N LEU A 85 -1.89 -23.51 34.55
CA LEU A 85 -1.88 -22.10 34.17
C LEU A 85 -1.59 -22.04 32.66
N SER A 86 -2.60 -21.59 31.91
CA SER A 86 -2.74 -21.62 30.45
C SER A 86 -1.46 -21.27 29.65
N PRO A 87 -0.72 -22.26 29.11
CA PRO A 87 0.54 -22.03 28.37
C PRO A 87 0.33 -21.63 26.90
N THR A 88 -0.88 -21.78 26.38
CA THR A 88 -1.16 -21.66 24.93
C THR A 88 -1.25 -20.20 24.48
N THR A 89 -1.78 -19.30 25.32
CA THR A 89 -2.03 -17.90 24.95
C THR A 89 -0.76 -17.04 24.90
N SER A 90 0.20 -17.30 25.80
CA SER A 90 1.47 -16.57 25.85
C SER A 90 2.41 -16.97 24.71
N PHE A 91 2.44 -18.26 24.34
CA PHE A 91 3.18 -18.76 23.19
C PHE A 91 2.61 -18.23 21.87
N GLN A 92 1.28 -18.28 21.69
CA GLN A 92 0.61 -17.73 20.51
C GLN A 92 0.88 -16.22 20.34
N ARG A 93 0.84 -15.45 21.43
CA ARG A 93 1.16 -14.02 21.40
C ARG A 93 2.61 -13.75 21.00
N ARG A 94 3.57 -14.53 21.51
CA ARG A 94 4.98 -14.43 21.13
C ARG A 94 5.20 -14.78 19.66
N MET A 95 4.53 -15.82 19.15
CA MET A 95 4.60 -16.19 17.73
C MET A 95 4.02 -15.10 16.83
N SER A 96 2.85 -14.55 17.18
CA SER A 96 2.25 -13.42 16.46
C SER A 96 3.17 -12.20 16.43
N THR A 97 3.85 -11.90 17.54
CA THR A 97 4.84 -10.80 17.59
C THR A 97 6.00 -11.02 16.62
N VAL A 98 6.54 -12.25 16.57
CA VAL A 98 7.62 -12.59 15.64
C VAL A 98 7.16 -12.46 14.20
N GLN A 99 5.93 -12.91 13.89
CA GLN A 99 5.34 -12.80 12.55
C GLN A 99 5.18 -11.34 12.12
N CYS A 100 4.60 -10.48 12.97
CA CYS A 100 4.46 -9.05 12.65
C CYS A 100 5.82 -8.40 12.42
N ARG A 101 6.82 -8.69 13.26
CA ARG A 101 8.18 -8.16 13.07
C ARG A 101 8.84 -8.64 11.78
N ALA A 102 8.60 -9.89 11.39
CA ALA A 102 9.11 -10.43 10.14
C ALA A 102 8.47 -9.73 8.93
N LEU A 103 7.17 -9.43 8.98
CA LEU A 103 6.45 -8.67 7.95
C LEU A 103 6.93 -7.21 7.85
N VAL A 104 7.17 -6.54 8.98
CA VAL A 104 7.74 -5.18 9.00
C VAL A 104 9.18 -5.18 8.46
N CYS A 105 9.97 -6.20 8.78
CA CYS A 105 11.30 -6.37 8.19
C CYS A 105 11.20 -6.57 6.67
N LEU A 106 10.28 -7.42 6.21
CA LEU A 106 10.03 -7.63 4.79
C LEU A 106 9.64 -6.34 4.07
N GLN A 107 8.71 -5.56 4.63
CA GLN A 107 8.34 -4.24 4.10
C GLN A 107 9.58 -3.36 3.91
N SER A 108 10.46 -3.32 4.92
CA SER A 108 11.68 -2.50 4.89
C SER A 108 12.65 -2.98 3.81
N LEU A 109 12.88 -4.30 3.70
CA LEU A 109 13.74 -4.90 2.68
C LEU A 109 13.23 -4.60 1.27
N VAL A 110 11.94 -4.80 1.04
CA VAL A 110 11.30 -4.57 -0.27
C VAL A 110 11.37 -3.09 -0.67
N SER A 111 11.28 -2.17 0.29
CA SER A 111 11.35 -0.73 0.01
C SER A 111 12.77 -0.22 -0.27
N LEU A 112 13.81 -0.93 0.20
CA LEU A 112 15.20 -0.47 0.15
C LEU A 112 16.05 -1.18 -0.89
N LEU A 113 15.75 -2.43 -1.21
CA LEU A 113 16.54 -3.25 -2.12
C LEU A 113 16.04 -3.14 -3.56
N ASP A 114 16.97 -3.20 -4.51
CA ASP A 114 16.63 -3.31 -5.93
C ASP A 114 16.01 -4.68 -6.26
N VAL A 115 15.22 -4.72 -7.33
CA VAL A 115 14.48 -5.92 -7.77
C VAL A 115 15.40 -7.12 -7.96
N ASP A 116 16.62 -6.92 -8.47
CA ASP A 116 17.58 -8.01 -8.68
C ASP A 116 18.02 -8.65 -7.36
N HIS A 117 18.20 -7.84 -6.32
CA HIS A 117 18.54 -8.32 -4.97
C HIS A 117 17.36 -9.00 -4.27
N LEU A 118 16.13 -8.71 -4.71
CA LEU A 118 14.91 -9.35 -4.24
C LEU A 118 14.57 -10.65 -5.01
N GLY A 119 15.41 -11.05 -5.98
CA GLY A 119 15.24 -12.28 -6.75
C GLY A 119 14.49 -12.11 -8.08
N GLY A 120 14.32 -10.87 -8.56
CA GLY A 120 13.72 -10.58 -9.86
C GLY A 120 12.18 -10.48 -9.84
N ALA A 121 11.59 -10.18 -10.99
CA ALA A 121 10.15 -9.95 -11.12
C ALA A 121 9.30 -11.16 -10.71
N ALA A 122 9.71 -12.38 -11.10
CA ALA A 122 9.00 -13.60 -10.75
C ALA A 122 8.94 -13.83 -9.23
N ALA A 123 10.04 -13.56 -8.52
CA ALA A 123 10.10 -13.66 -7.07
C ALA A 123 9.11 -12.70 -6.38
N LEU A 124 9.02 -11.46 -6.87
CA LEU A 124 8.10 -10.46 -6.34
C LEU A 124 6.63 -10.86 -6.58
N GLN A 125 6.32 -11.41 -7.76
CA GLN A 125 4.98 -11.92 -8.06
C GLN A 125 4.60 -13.08 -7.15
N THR A 126 5.49 -14.05 -6.95
CA THR A 126 5.26 -15.16 -6.00
C THR A 126 5.07 -14.63 -4.57
N LEU A 127 5.86 -13.65 -4.15
CA LEU A 127 5.71 -13.03 -2.84
C LEU A 127 4.35 -12.33 -2.69
N ALA A 128 3.90 -11.60 -3.71
CA ALA A 128 2.61 -10.92 -3.70
C ALA A 128 1.45 -11.92 -3.60
N GLN A 129 1.53 -13.05 -4.31
CA GLN A 129 0.57 -14.16 -4.18
C GLN A 129 0.58 -14.74 -2.75
N HIS A 130 1.75 -14.99 -2.17
CA HIS A 130 1.86 -15.52 -0.81
C HIS A 130 1.31 -14.56 0.25
N LEU A 131 1.63 -13.26 0.17
CA LEU A 131 1.09 -12.27 1.10
C LEU A 131 -0.42 -12.14 0.96
N SER A 132 -0.95 -12.20 -0.27
CA SER A 132 -2.39 -12.18 -0.52
C SER A 132 -3.07 -13.42 0.06
N GLN A 133 -2.53 -14.62 -0.19
CA GLN A 133 -3.06 -15.86 0.41
C GLN A 133 -3.03 -15.81 1.93
N LEU A 134 -1.93 -15.35 2.52
CA LEU A 134 -1.77 -15.24 3.96
C LEU A 134 -2.79 -14.26 4.56
N LEU A 135 -3.02 -13.13 3.90
CA LEU A 135 -4.04 -12.14 4.25
C LEU A 135 -5.44 -12.78 4.24
N PHE A 136 -5.81 -13.53 3.19
CA PHE A 136 -7.17 -14.05 3.04
C PHE A 136 -7.44 -15.43 3.68
N SER A 137 -6.42 -16.16 4.13
CA SER A 137 -6.59 -17.52 4.70
C SER A 137 -6.94 -17.55 6.19
N GLN A 138 -7.12 -16.40 6.86
CA GLN A 138 -7.35 -16.34 8.31
C GLN A 138 -8.84 -16.11 8.65
N PRO A 139 -9.51 -17.08 9.32
CA PRO A 139 -10.94 -16.98 9.62
C PRO A 139 -11.30 -15.92 10.69
N ASP A 140 -10.31 -15.39 11.42
CA ASP A 140 -10.45 -14.36 12.47
C ASP A 140 -9.71 -13.05 12.12
N PHE A 141 -9.67 -12.71 10.83
CA PHE A 141 -8.93 -11.58 10.26
C PHE A 141 -9.05 -10.25 11.02
N ALA A 142 -10.26 -9.91 11.49
CA ALA A 142 -10.54 -8.65 12.16
C ALA A 142 -10.02 -8.56 13.61
N LYS A 143 -9.61 -9.68 14.23
CA LYS A 143 -9.20 -9.71 15.65
C LYS A 143 -7.71 -9.44 15.86
N HIS A 144 -6.88 -9.54 14.82
CA HIS A 144 -5.42 -9.40 14.89
C HIS A 144 -4.94 -8.13 14.19
N VAL A 145 -5.29 -6.98 14.78
CA VAL A 145 -5.03 -5.65 14.21
C VAL A 145 -3.55 -5.42 13.87
N ASP A 146 -2.63 -5.77 14.76
CA ASP A 146 -1.18 -5.59 14.54
C ASP A 146 -0.66 -6.43 13.36
N PHE A 147 -1.18 -7.65 13.22
CA PHE A 147 -0.85 -8.52 12.10
C PHE A 147 -1.38 -7.94 10.79
N LEU A 148 -2.63 -7.49 10.79
CA LEU A 148 -3.27 -6.88 9.64
C LEU A 148 -2.52 -5.62 9.19
N GLU A 149 -2.09 -4.78 10.12
CA GLU A 149 -1.28 -3.60 9.82
C GLU A 149 0.08 -4.00 9.23
N ALA A 150 0.76 -4.99 9.80
CA ALA A 150 2.06 -5.43 9.31
C ALA A 150 1.99 -6.07 7.92
N ILE A 151 1.02 -6.95 7.67
CA ILE A 151 0.88 -7.63 6.37
C ILE A 151 0.39 -6.67 5.28
N SER A 152 -0.56 -5.77 5.59
CA SER A 152 -1.01 -4.75 4.63
C SER A 152 0.10 -3.75 4.31
N SER A 153 0.95 -3.40 5.28
CA SER A 153 2.14 -2.57 5.05
C SER A 153 3.14 -3.25 4.13
N ALA A 154 3.44 -4.53 4.35
CA ALA A 154 4.35 -5.31 3.52
C ALA A 154 3.82 -5.47 2.09
N LEU A 155 2.53 -5.78 1.95
CA LEU A 155 1.87 -5.89 0.65
C LEU A 155 1.87 -4.55 -0.10
N ARG A 156 1.58 -3.45 0.58
CA ARG A 156 1.65 -2.10 0.00
C ARG A 156 3.05 -1.79 -0.54
N ALA A 157 4.09 -2.02 0.27
CA ALA A 157 5.48 -1.77 -0.15
C ALA A 157 5.86 -2.62 -1.38
N LEU A 158 5.41 -3.88 -1.43
CA LEU A 158 5.63 -4.77 -2.54
C LEU A 158 4.94 -4.31 -3.82
N LEU A 159 3.65 -4.03 -3.76
CA LEU A 159 2.88 -3.56 -4.92
C LEU A 159 3.43 -2.22 -5.44
N GLN A 160 3.84 -1.32 -4.55
CA GLN A 160 4.49 -0.07 -4.92
C GLN A 160 5.80 -0.30 -5.67
N THR A 161 6.63 -1.23 -5.19
CA THR A 161 7.91 -1.59 -5.81
C THR A 161 7.67 -2.19 -7.20
N MET A 162 6.72 -3.13 -7.31
CA MET A 162 6.33 -3.75 -8.57
C MET A 162 5.81 -2.71 -9.57
N ALA A 163 4.91 -1.81 -9.15
CA ALA A 163 4.38 -0.74 -9.99
C ALA A 163 5.49 0.19 -10.51
N SER A 164 6.43 0.59 -9.64
CA SER A 164 7.55 1.47 -10.02
C SER A 164 8.50 0.87 -11.06
N LYS A 165 8.44 -0.45 -11.25
CA LYS A 165 9.30 -1.22 -12.17
C LYS A 165 8.49 -1.85 -13.30
N ASN A 166 7.21 -1.47 -13.46
CA ASN A 166 6.27 -2.02 -14.44
C ASN A 166 6.17 -3.55 -14.39
N ILE A 167 6.28 -4.13 -13.20
CA ILE A 167 6.06 -5.57 -12.98
C ILE A 167 4.56 -5.78 -12.79
N SER A 168 3.99 -6.68 -13.59
CA SER A 168 2.57 -7.03 -13.51
C SER A 168 2.19 -7.47 -12.10
N GLN A 169 1.15 -6.85 -11.56
CA GLN A 169 0.60 -7.14 -10.24
C GLN A 169 -0.34 -8.35 -10.33
N CYS A 170 -0.21 -9.28 -9.38
CA CYS A 170 -0.89 -10.58 -9.44
C CYS A 170 -2.21 -10.64 -8.66
N MET A 171 -2.75 -9.50 -8.19
CA MET A 171 -3.95 -9.49 -7.36
C MET A 171 -5.19 -9.32 -8.25
N THR A 172 -6.18 -10.20 -8.08
CA THR A 172 -7.44 -10.09 -8.82
C THR A 172 -8.31 -8.96 -8.27
N PRO A 173 -9.25 -8.40 -9.06
CA PRO A 173 -10.22 -7.43 -8.57
C PRO A 173 -11.00 -7.91 -7.34
N ASP A 174 -11.35 -9.20 -7.28
CA ASP A 174 -12.08 -9.80 -6.14
C ASP A 174 -11.25 -9.81 -4.85
N GLN A 175 -9.96 -10.14 -4.96
CA GLN A 175 -9.03 -10.11 -3.82
C GLN A 175 -8.86 -8.68 -3.31
N LEU A 176 -8.74 -7.70 -4.22
CA LEU A 176 -8.65 -6.29 -3.88
C LEU A 176 -9.91 -5.83 -3.13
N LEU A 177 -11.09 -6.14 -3.64
CA LEU A 177 -12.36 -5.76 -3.00
C LEU A 177 -12.55 -6.43 -1.63
N THR A 178 -12.11 -7.68 -1.49
CA THR A 178 -12.14 -8.40 -0.21
C THR A 178 -11.25 -7.73 0.84
N LEU A 179 -10.02 -7.34 0.46
CA LEU A 179 -9.13 -6.57 1.34
C LEU A 179 -9.76 -5.23 1.73
N CYS A 180 -10.41 -4.55 0.77
CA CYS A 180 -11.05 -3.26 1.02
C CYS A 180 -12.20 -3.37 2.02
N THR A 181 -13.08 -4.35 1.83
CA THR A 181 -14.23 -4.59 2.72
C THR A 181 -13.78 -4.91 4.14
N ALA A 182 -12.74 -5.75 4.26
CA ALA A 182 -12.23 -6.19 5.54
C ALA A 182 -11.39 -5.11 6.26
N GLY A 183 -10.64 -4.31 5.52
CA GLY A 183 -9.69 -3.35 6.08
C GLY A 183 -10.28 -1.97 6.37
N ILE A 184 -11.29 -1.52 5.62
CA ILE A 184 -11.81 -0.15 5.76
C ILE A 184 -12.62 0.09 7.03
N HIS A 185 -13.21 -0.96 7.59
CA HIS A 185 -13.93 -0.89 8.86
C HIS A 185 -13.01 -1.13 10.07
N SER A 186 -11.70 -1.28 9.83
CA SER A 186 -10.73 -1.46 10.91
C SER A 186 -10.69 -0.22 11.80
N SER A 187 -10.70 -0.42 13.12
CA SER A 187 -10.49 0.65 14.09
C SER A 187 -9.08 1.25 14.01
N ASN A 188 -8.13 0.52 13.41
CA ASN A 188 -6.76 0.98 13.23
C ASN A 188 -6.60 1.82 11.95
N THR A 189 -6.17 3.06 12.15
CA THR A 189 -5.94 4.04 11.09
C THR A 189 -4.87 3.60 10.10
N GLY A 190 -3.78 2.97 10.55
CA GLY A 190 -2.70 2.46 9.70
C GLY A 190 -3.18 1.37 8.74
N VAL A 191 -4.05 0.47 9.19
CA VAL A 191 -4.71 -0.51 8.30
C VAL A 191 -5.52 0.19 7.22
N ARG A 192 -6.36 1.16 7.59
CA ARG A 192 -7.20 1.89 6.61
C ARG A 192 -6.35 2.67 5.61
N VAL A 193 -5.28 3.33 6.07
CA VAL A 193 -4.28 3.97 5.19
C VAL A 193 -3.71 2.95 4.21
N ASN A 194 -3.21 1.80 4.69
CA ASN A 194 -2.61 0.80 3.82
C ASN A 194 -3.58 0.28 2.74
N VAL A 195 -4.84 0.04 3.10
CA VAL A 195 -5.88 -0.41 2.16
C VAL A 195 -6.09 0.61 1.04
N VAL A 196 -6.23 1.88 1.41
CA VAL A 196 -6.42 2.98 0.47
C VAL A 196 -5.21 3.15 -0.43
N SER A 197 -3.99 3.09 0.11
CA SER A 197 -2.78 3.19 -0.70
C SER A 197 -2.63 1.99 -1.65
N ILE A 198 -2.97 0.77 -1.22
CA ILE A 198 -2.96 -0.42 -2.08
C ILE A 198 -3.92 -0.22 -3.26
N LEU A 199 -5.13 0.25 -2.99
CA LEU A 199 -6.09 0.60 -4.05
C LEU A 199 -5.56 1.67 -5.00
N GLY A 200 -4.94 2.72 -4.48
CA GLY A 200 -4.34 3.78 -5.30
C GLY A 200 -3.26 3.24 -6.24
N ILE A 201 -2.34 2.44 -5.69
CA ILE A 201 -1.27 1.79 -6.46
C ILE A 201 -1.87 0.92 -7.57
N THR A 202 -2.78 0.00 -7.22
CA THR A 202 -3.38 -0.93 -8.19
C THR A 202 -4.20 -0.18 -9.23
N GLY A 203 -5.02 0.79 -8.83
CA GLY A 203 -5.82 1.59 -9.75
C GLY A 203 -4.95 2.40 -10.72
N SER A 204 -3.80 2.93 -10.28
CA SER A 204 -2.88 3.68 -11.16
C SER A 204 -2.19 2.80 -12.21
N VAL A 205 -2.04 1.49 -11.93
CA VAL A 205 -1.57 0.50 -12.90
C VAL A 205 -2.69 0.17 -13.88
N LEU A 206 -3.89 -0.14 -13.38
CA LEU A 206 -5.07 -0.46 -14.20
C LEU A 206 -5.49 0.68 -15.12
N ALA A 207 -5.29 1.93 -14.72
CA ALA A 207 -5.60 3.12 -15.52
C ALA A 207 -4.89 3.14 -16.89
N LYS A 208 -3.78 2.42 -17.01
CA LYS A 208 -2.96 2.32 -18.23
C LYS A 208 -3.30 1.11 -19.10
N GLU A 209 -4.21 0.26 -18.65
CA GLU A 209 -4.63 -0.96 -19.34
C GLU A 209 -6.03 -0.79 -19.93
N ASP A 210 -6.25 -1.36 -21.11
CA ASP A 210 -7.57 -1.37 -21.75
C ASP A 210 -8.53 -2.34 -21.03
N GLY A 211 -9.83 -2.06 -21.08
CA GLY A 211 -10.86 -2.95 -20.52
C GLY A 211 -11.01 -2.88 -18.99
N THR A 212 -10.37 -1.92 -18.33
CA THR A 212 -10.38 -1.77 -16.86
C THR A 212 -11.45 -0.80 -16.34
N LEU A 213 -12.29 -0.23 -17.22
CA LEU A 213 -13.28 0.81 -16.93
C LEU A 213 -14.11 0.55 -15.67
N GLU A 214 -14.77 -0.61 -15.60
CA GLU A 214 -15.69 -0.94 -14.51
C GLU A 214 -14.94 -1.15 -13.18
N THR A 215 -13.73 -1.69 -13.24
CA THR A 215 -12.86 -1.81 -12.07
C THR A 215 -12.42 -0.43 -11.57
N LEU A 216 -12.04 0.47 -12.48
CA LEU A 216 -11.67 1.85 -12.13
C LEU A 216 -12.84 2.65 -11.55
N LYS A 217 -14.07 2.46 -12.07
CA LYS A 217 -15.29 3.03 -11.47
C LYS A 217 -15.47 2.54 -10.03
N THR A 218 -15.32 1.24 -9.81
CA THR A 218 -15.43 0.64 -8.47
C THR A 218 -14.38 1.19 -7.51
N ILE A 219 -13.12 1.24 -7.93
CA ILE A 219 -12.01 1.81 -7.16
C ILE A 219 -12.27 3.30 -6.86
N GLY A 220 -12.68 4.08 -7.86
CA GLY A 220 -12.95 5.51 -7.72
C GLY A 220 -14.10 5.82 -6.77
N CYS A 221 -15.22 5.11 -6.89
CA CYS A 221 -16.35 5.25 -5.97
C CYS A 221 -15.94 4.94 -4.52
N PHE A 222 -15.17 3.85 -4.33
CA PHE A 222 -14.69 3.47 -3.00
C PHE A 222 -13.75 4.53 -2.42
N LEU A 223 -12.73 4.95 -3.16
CA LEU A 223 -11.78 5.96 -2.68
C LEU A 223 -12.47 7.30 -2.39
N LEU A 224 -13.44 7.69 -3.21
CA LEU A 224 -14.25 8.89 -3.00
C LEU A 224 -15.11 8.79 -1.73
N GLU A 225 -15.71 7.63 -1.48
CA GLU A 225 -16.43 7.38 -0.23
C GLU A 225 -15.52 7.51 0.98
N VAL A 226 -14.33 6.91 0.95
CA VAL A 226 -13.36 7.01 2.05
C VAL A 226 -12.88 8.45 2.25
N ALA A 227 -12.53 9.14 1.16
CA ALA A 227 -12.09 10.54 1.20
C ALA A 227 -13.13 11.46 1.85
N THR A 228 -14.41 11.22 1.60
CA THR A 228 -15.50 12.09 2.05
C THR A 228 -16.06 11.72 3.43
N LYS A 229 -16.02 10.43 3.81
CA LYS A 229 -16.70 9.93 5.01
C LYS A 229 -15.77 9.44 6.13
N ASP A 230 -14.49 9.12 5.88
CA ASP A 230 -13.64 8.59 6.96
C ASP A 230 -13.46 9.62 8.09
N PRO A 231 -13.60 9.21 9.37
CA PRO A 231 -13.42 10.11 10.49
C PRO A 231 -12.00 10.68 10.56
N SER A 232 -10.98 9.88 10.21
CA SER A 232 -9.58 10.28 10.23
C SER A 232 -9.22 11.14 9.03
N LEU A 233 -8.76 12.37 9.29
CA LEU A 233 -8.27 13.25 8.24
C LEU A 233 -7.06 12.66 7.49
N VAL A 234 -6.24 11.84 8.17
CA VAL A 234 -5.09 11.16 7.56
C VAL A 234 -5.54 10.15 6.51
N VAL A 235 -6.55 9.34 6.83
CA VAL A 235 -7.10 8.35 5.88
C VAL A 235 -7.80 9.05 4.72
N ALA A 236 -8.58 10.10 5.01
CA ALA A 236 -9.22 10.91 3.98
C ALA A 236 -8.19 11.58 3.04
N GLY A 237 -7.07 12.07 3.60
CA GLY A 237 -5.96 12.64 2.84
C GLY A 237 -5.30 11.61 1.93
N GLU A 238 -4.98 10.43 2.46
CA GLU A 238 -4.44 9.32 1.67
C GLU A 238 -5.39 8.89 0.54
N ALA A 239 -6.71 8.89 0.80
CA ALA A 239 -7.71 8.53 -0.19
C ALA A 239 -7.81 9.55 -1.33
N LEU A 240 -7.66 10.84 -1.01
CA LEU A 240 -7.53 11.87 -2.04
C LEU A 240 -6.24 11.72 -2.84
N ASP A 241 -5.09 11.45 -2.19
CA ASP A 241 -3.82 11.22 -2.90
C ASP A 241 -3.93 10.02 -3.86
N ALA A 242 -4.51 8.91 -3.39
CA ALA A 242 -4.82 7.74 -4.21
C ALA A 242 -5.77 8.07 -5.37
N LEU A 243 -6.83 8.86 -5.15
CA LEU A 243 -7.70 9.32 -6.24
C LEU A 243 -6.92 10.11 -7.29
N PHE A 244 -6.04 11.01 -6.87
CA PHE A 244 -5.23 11.79 -7.80
C PHE A 244 -4.32 10.88 -8.61
N ASP A 245 -3.69 9.88 -7.99
CA ASP A 245 -2.80 8.95 -8.68
C ASP A 245 -3.55 8.04 -9.67
N VAL A 246 -4.73 7.53 -9.31
CA VAL A 246 -5.53 6.65 -10.18
C VAL A 246 -6.09 7.40 -11.39
N PHE A 247 -6.51 8.64 -11.19
CA PHE A 247 -7.23 9.42 -12.21
C PHE A 247 -6.39 10.55 -12.81
N ALA A 248 -5.07 10.54 -12.61
CA ALA A 248 -4.15 11.53 -13.20
C ALA A 248 -3.92 11.33 -14.70
N ASP A 249 -4.00 10.09 -15.19
CA ASP A 249 -3.69 9.73 -16.58
C ASP A 249 -4.38 8.41 -16.95
N GLY A 250 -4.66 8.20 -18.24
CA GLY A 250 -5.27 6.99 -18.78
C GLY A 250 -6.69 7.20 -19.31
N LYS A 251 -6.94 6.72 -20.54
CA LYS A 251 -8.25 6.89 -21.22
C LYS A 251 -9.40 6.25 -20.45
N GLU A 252 -9.18 5.06 -19.89
CA GLU A 252 -10.20 4.36 -19.10
C GLU A 252 -10.46 5.07 -17.76
N ALA A 253 -9.42 5.64 -17.13
CA ALA A 253 -9.57 6.42 -15.91
C ALA A 253 -10.36 7.72 -16.15
N GLU A 254 -10.07 8.46 -17.23
CA GLU A 254 -10.84 9.65 -17.60
C GLU A 254 -12.31 9.34 -17.89
N ARG A 255 -12.59 8.25 -18.63
CA ARG A 255 -13.97 7.80 -18.87
C ARG A 255 -14.67 7.42 -17.56
N ALA A 256 -13.98 6.70 -16.69
CA ALA A 256 -14.50 6.33 -15.38
C ALA A 256 -14.81 7.57 -14.53
N SER A 257 -13.92 8.58 -14.50
CA SER A 257 -14.09 9.79 -13.67
C SER A 257 -15.34 10.58 -14.05
N VAL A 258 -15.63 10.69 -15.35
CA VAL A 258 -16.86 11.32 -15.86
C VAL A 258 -18.10 10.50 -15.46
N GLN A 259 -18.07 9.18 -15.65
CA GLN A 259 -19.23 8.32 -15.32
C GLN A 259 -19.57 8.30 -13.83
N ILE A 260 -18.57 8.35 -12.94
CA ILE A 260 -18.79 8.42 -11.48
C ILE A 260 -19.03 9.85 -10.98
N LYS A 261 -19.08 10.85 -11.87
CA LYS A 261 -19.26 12.27 -11.53
C LYS A 261 -18.21 12.80 -10.54
N LEU A 262 -16.95 12.37 -10.71
CA LEU A 262 -15.85 12.68 -9.79
C LEU A 262 -15.65 14.19 -9.61
N LEU A 263 -15.69 14.97 -10.71
CA LEU A 263 -15.52 16.42 -10.65
C LEU A 263 -16.55 17.10 -9.74
N SER A 264 -17.82 16.75 -9.93
CA SER A 264 -18.93 17.31 -9.16
C SER A 264 -18.74 17.03 -7.66
N ALA A 265 -18.43 15.78 -7.31
CA ALA A 265 -18.23 15.38 -5.93
C ALA A 265 -17.02 16.10 -5.29
N LEU A 266 -15.90 16.23 -6.01
CA LEU A 266 -14.71 16.91 -5.49
C LEU A 266 -14.92 18.42 -5.30
N LYS A 267 -15.69 19.08 -6.18
CA LYS A 267 -16.05 20.50 -6.02
C LYS A 267 -16.88 20.74 -4.76
N GLU A 268 -17.85 19.88 -4.50
CA GLU A 268 -18.67 19.94 -3.29
C GLU A 268 -17.85 19.64 -2.03
N PHE A 269 -16.94 18.67 -2.11
CA PHE A 269 -16.12 18.26 -0.98
C PHE A 269 -14.99 19.23 -0.63
N GLN A 270 -14.40 19.92 -1.61
CA GLN A 270 -13.26 20.83 -1.40
C GLN A 270 -13.44 21.84 -0.24
N PRO A 271 -14.56 22.60 -0.12
CA PRO A 271 -14.78 23.48 1.02
C PRO A 271 -14.94 22.74 2.36
N VAL A 272 -15.52 21.53 2.34
CA VAL A 272 -15.69 20.68 3.52
C VAL A 272 -14.33 20.23 4.04
N PHE A 273 -13.47 19.70 3.16
CA PHE A 273 -12.12 19.25 3.51
C PHE A 273 -11.26 20.38 4.09
N LYS A 274 -11.29 21.58 3.46
CA LYS A 274 -10.61 22.78 3.97
C LYS A 274 -11.09 23.15 5.39
N THR A 275 -12.39 23.05 5.63
CA THR A 275 -12.97 23.34 6.95
C THR A 275 -12.57 22.30 7.99
N LYS A 276 -12.53 21.02 7.62
CA LYS A 276 -12.11 19.91 8.48
C LYS A 276 -10.66 20.07 8.95
N ILE A 277 -9.72 20.34 8.02
CA ILE A 277 -8.31 20.64 8.35
C ILE A 277 -8.21 21.78 9.36
N ARG A 278 -8.95 22.88 9.15
CA ARG A 278 -8.91 24.05 10.05
C ARG A 278 -9.46 23.73 11.44
N LYS A 279 -10.51 22.93 11.54
CA LYS A 279 -11.16 22.57 12.81
C LYS A 279 -10.31 21.60 13.65
N GLU A 280 -9.74 20.58 13.04
CA GLU A 280 -8.94 19.58 13.77
C GLU A 280 -7.60 20.17 14.27
N GLY A 281 -7.06 21.15 13.55
CA GLY A 281 -5.81 21.81 13.87
C GLY A 281 -4.59 20.95 13.56
N ARG A 282 -3.40 21.56 13.49
CA ARG A 282 -2.17 20.86 13.05
C ARG A 282 -1.47 20.06 14.15
N GLY A 283 -1.74 20.36 15.42
CA GLY A 283 -0.98 19.82 16.55
C GLY A 283 -1.15 18.33 16.84
N LYS A 284 -2.12 17.66 16.20
CA LYS A 284 -2.43 16.23 16.42
C LYS A 284 -1.73 15.30 15.43
N TYR A 285 -1.05 15.84 14.42
CA TYR A 285 -0.49 15.06 13.32
C TYR A 285 1.03 15.08 13.35
N SER A 286 1.65 13.98 12.93
CA SER A 286 3.10 13.91 12.74
C SER A 286 3.53 14.81 11.56
N PRO A 287 4.82 15.17 11.47
CA PRO A 287 5.35 15.91 10.32
C PRO A 287 5.03 15.24 8.97
N ASP A 288 5.10 13.92 8.89
CA ASP A 288 4.80 13.15 7.67
C ASP A 288 3.32 13.24 7.30
N GLN A 289 2.43 13.11 8.28
CA GLN A 289 0.99 13.26 8.06
C GLN A 289 0.64 14.69 7.60
N LEU A 290 1.27 15.70 8.19
CA LEU A 290 1.09 17.09 7.76
C LEU A 290 1.58 17.30 6.32
N CYS A 291 2.70 16.69 5.94
CA CYS A 291 3.22 16.73 4.57
C CYS A 291 2.19 16.19 3.56
N VAL A 292 1.61 15.03 3.84
CA VAL A 292 0.54 14.45 3.00
C VAL A 292 -0.66 15.39 2.92
N LEU A 293 -1.16 15.88 4.05
CA LEU A 293 -2.34 16.75 4.09
C LEU A 293 -2.12 18.09 3.35
N ASP A 294 -0.94 18.69 3.48
CA ASP A 294 -0.61 19.93 2.78
C ASP A 294 -0.48 19.71 1.27
N ASN A 295 0.15 18.60 0.85
CA ASN A 295 0.24 18.20 -0.55
C ASN A 295 -1.13 17.97 -1.16
N VAL A 296 -1.98 17.19 -0.50
CA VAL A 296 -3.33 16.86 -0.95
C VAL A 296 -4.19 18.11 -1.07
N LYS A 297 -4.10 19.04 -0.11
CA LYS A 297 -4.84 20.31 -0.17
C LYS A 297 -4.47 21.14 -1.40
N MET A 298 -3.18 21.21 -1.73
CA MET A 298 -2.71 21.92 -2.93
C MET A 298 -3.09 21.19 -4.21
N ASN A 299 -2.94 19.86 -4.22
CA ASN A 299 -3.21 19.02 -5.38
C ASN A 299 -4.70 18.95 -5.70
N LEU A 300 -5.59 18.95 -4.71
CA LEU A 300 -7.04 18.93 -4.92
C LEU A 300 -7.50 20.07 -5.83
N ARG A 301 -7.00 21.29 -5.61
CA ARG A 301 -7.36 22.43 -6.48
C ARG A 301 -6.89 22.22 -7.92
N ARG A 302 -5.67 21.71 -8.10
CA ARG A 302 -5.10 21.45 -9.44
C ARG A 302 -5.84 20.31 -10.13
N PHE A 303 -6.17 19.27 -9.39
CA PHE A 303 -6.87 18.10 -9.89
C PHE A 303 -8.31 18.41 -10.32
N VAL A 304 -9.02 19.27 -9.57
CA VAL A 304 -10.34 19.78 -9.99
C VAL A 304 -10.25 20.51 -11.32
N ALA A 305 -9.25 21.40 -11.50
CA ALA A 305 -9.06 22.10 -12.77
C ALA A 305 -8.71 21.13 -13.92
N TYR A 306 -7.91 20.10 -13.66
CA TYR A 306 -7.64 19.03 -14.62
C TYR A 306 -8.94 18.29 -15.01
N GLN A 307 -9.75 17.88 -14.05
CA GLN A 307 -11.01 17.18 -14.30
C GLN A 307 -12.02 18.05 -15.08
N GLU A 308 -12.03 19.37 -14.91
CA GLU A 308 -12.81 20.29 -15.76
C GLU A 308 -12.42 20.18 -17.24
N THR A 309 -11.13 20.05 -17.54
CA THR A 309 -10.65 19.88 -18.91
C THR A 309 -11.01 18.52 -19.50
N VAL A 310 -10.93 17.45 -18.69
CA VAL A 310 -11.31 16.09 -19.07
C VAL A 310 -12.80 16.01 -19.39
N GLU A 311 -13.64 16.50 -18.47
CA GLU A 311 -15.09 16.44 -18.63
C GLU A 311 -15.54 17.25 -19.85
N LYS A 312 -14.97 18.45 -20.05
CA LYS A 312 -15.22 19.23 -21.27
C LYS A 312 -14.87 18.42 -22.52
N ARG A 313 -13.67 17.86 -22.59
CA ARG A 313 -13.20 17.08 -23.76
C ARG A 313 -14.06 15.86 -24.07
N LEU A 314 -14.64 15.22 -23.06
CA LEU A 314 -15.42 13.98 -23.23
C LEU A 314 -16.94 14.20 -23.36
N THR A 315 -17.44 15.39 -23.05
CA THR A 315 -18.88 15.72 -23.12
C THR A 315 -19.24 16.70 -24.24
N THR A 316 -18.25 17.27 -24.93
CA THR A 316 -18.43 18.01 -26.19
C THR A 316 -17.98 17.17 -27.37
#